data_AF-F9W6N7-F1
#
_entry.id   AF-F9W6N7-F1
#
_cell.length_a   1.000
_cell.length_b   1.000
_cell.length_c   1.000
_cell.angle_alpha   90.00
_cell.angle_beta   90.00
_cell.angle_gamma   90.00
#
_symmetry.space_group_name_H-M   'P 1'
#
loop_
_entity.id
_entity.type
_entity.pdbx_description
1 polymer ?
#
loop_
_entity_poly.entity_id
_entity_poly.type
_entity_poly.pdbx_seq_one_letter_code
_entity_poly.pdbx_strand_id
1 'polypeptide(L)'
;MSAAPKSAVTPQLGSHCTRARVDPKRRFGLANAVARGETLRRLCVMSESELLNIRHLLTADEDPYGAYRRQMDAQRTESSKAHTANWPDTVQAKQEAFLRLSKQEKEDEDRRKLMMIEFNRQQQEEEQRQKQAHMALKLLKEDPRSQRVRSFVLLDEALKDRDLQIATRAHFREMEEKRRKEEHQSSLVGVHDHEVKELKDKHDRISREVDLKNEHLKQMLFQISERKKLRAEHKEEAKAVKVAAEEEERERLEEIMETKRKMLEADKYNRGVAKQKPSKHDRLLERIEKDKLDEAERVKQEQMLDNMKKNAQERIRRRRQHFEEAKRIGEIAFINEQDIVQYIPKTQEVFEKCAVDLVNQMARNEDIRKEKAREVQQQLKEELHRRNMGETEQQDRYVVKAEAHRAGFMNNEEARAYQLEMQKHPEKVRMEQRAEAERLRREAGILQTIHRLQAAERKENERREVALGVEEQRMVEEAAKEDRERYRAYVESQLPSDMNPYLRRKAMELNA
;
A
#
# COMPACT_ATOMS: atom_id res chain seq x y z
N MET A 1 -25.46 -14.83 -13.57
CA MET A 1 -25.48 -15.68 -14.78
C MET A 1 -25.72 -17.12 -14.35
N SER A 2 -26.61 -17.83 -15.05
CA SER A 2 -27.14 -19.13 -14.65
C SER A 2 -26.41 -20.27 -15.36
N ALA A 3 -25.99 -21.30 -14.63
CA ALA A 3 -25.58 -22.58 -15.19
C ALA A 3 -25.92 -23.71 -14.20
N ALA A 4 -26.85 -24.58 -14.59
CA ALA A 4 -27.29 -25.73 -13.79
C ALA A 4 -26.42 -26.98 -14.07
N PRO A 5 -26.31 -27.94 -13.13
CA PRO A 5 -25.55 -29.17 -13.32
C PRO A 5 -26.25 -30.13 -14.28
N LYS A 6 -25.46 -30.91 -15.04
CA LYS A 6 -25.95 -31.82 -16.09
C LYS A 6 -26.28 -33.22 -15.55
N SER A 7 -27.56 -33.58 -15.68
CA SER A 7 -28.11 -34.91 -16.03
C SER A 7 -27.43 -36.19 -15.50
N ALA A 8 -28.18 -36.93 -14.68
CA ALA A 8 -27.94 -38.36 -14.41
C ALA A 8 -28.14 -39.23 -15.67
N VAL A 9 -27.48 -40.39 -15.71
CA VAL A 9 -27.61 -41.40 -16.78
C VAL A 9 -28.33 -42.64 -16.24
N THR A 10 -29.41 -43.05 -16.91
CA THR A 10 -30.17 -44.26 -16.64
C THR A 10 -29.66 -45.45 -17.46
N PRO A 11 -29.73 -46.70 -16.96
CA PRO A 11 -29.46 -47.90 -17.76
C PRO A 11 -30.67 -48.28 -18.63
N GLN A 12 -30.44 -48.69 -19.89
CA GLN A 12 -31.49 -49.23 -20.78
C GLN A 12 -31.44 -50.76 -20.88
N LEU A 13 -32.61 -51.36 -21.13
CA LEU A 13 -32.82 -52.81 -21.16
C LEU A 13 -32.29 -53.47 -22.44
N GLY A 14 -31.88 -54.73 -22.32
CA GLY A 14 -31.65 -55.62 -23.45
C GLY A 14 -32.85 -56.55 -23.73
N SER A 15 -33.30 -56.61 -24.97
CA SER A 15 -34.17 -57.65 -25.53
C SER A 15 -34.08 -57.61 -27.05
N HIS A 16 -33.90 -58.76 -27.70
CA HIS A 16 -34.72 -59.21 -28.83
C HIS A 16 -34.28 -60.62 -29.28
N CYS A 17 -35.26 -61.47 -29.58
CA CYS A 17 -35.08 -62.84 -30.08
C CYS A 17 -35.89 -62.97 -31.38
N THR A 18 -35.34 -63.63 -32.41
CA THR A 18 -36.02 -63.81 -33.70
C THR A 18 -36.11 -65.29 -34.09
N ARG A 19 -37.29 -65.70 -34.53
CA ARG A 19 -37.69 -67.09 -34.79
C ARG A 19 -37.96 -67.28 -36.29
N ALA A 20 -37.28 -68.23 -36.93
CA ALA A 20 -37.44 -68.52 -38.36
C ALA A 20 -38.62 -69.47 -38.66
N ARG A 21 -39.14 -69.41 -39.90
CA ARG A 21 -40.33 -70.13 -40.38
C ARG A 21 -40.03 -71.59 -40.76
N VAL A 22 -41.04 -72.47 -40.73
CA VAL A 22 -40.93 -73.91 -41.01
C VAL A 22 -41.31 -74.23 -42.46
N ASP A 23 -40.46 -74.99 -43.16
CA ASP A 23 -40.62 -75.38 -44.57
C ASP A 23 -41.53 -76.63 -44.73
N PRO A 24 -42.60 -76.58 -45.56
CA PRO A 24 -43.54 -77.69 -45.76
C PRO A 24 -42.96 -78.92 -46.49
N LYS A 25 -41.74 -78.84 -47.06
CA LYS A 25 -41.08 -80.01 -47.70
C LYS A 25 -40.28 -80.88 -46.72
N ARG A 26 -40.25 -80.53 -45.43
CA ARG A 26 -39.48 -81.22 -44.40
C ARG A 26 -40.08 -82.59 -44.08
N ARG A 27 -39.32 -83.67 -44.31
CA ARG A 27 -39.74 -85.05 -44.03
C ARG A 27 -40.03 -85.21 -42.53
N PHE A 28 -41.20 -85.74 -42.18
CA PHE A 28 -41.60 -85.93 -40.78
C PHE A 28 -41.03 -87.23 -40.20
N GLY A 29 -40.58 -87.18 -38.94
CA GLY A 29 -40.25 -88.40 -38.19
C GLY A 29 -41.50 -89.26 -37.95
N LEU A 30 -41.31 -90.57 -37.85
CA LEU A 30 -42.38 -91.58 -37.89
C LEU A 30 -43.50 -91.33 -36.86
N ALA A 31 -43.15 -90.87 -35.64
CA ALA A 31 -44.10 -90.48 -34.60
C ALA A 31 -45.04 -89.32 -35.01
N ASN A 32 -44.56 -88.33 -35.76
CA ASN A 32 -45.36 -87.19 -36.22
C ASN A 32 -46.21 -87.51 -37.46
N ALA A 33 -45.84 -88.54 -38.23
CA ALA A 33 -46.67 -89.04 -39.32
C ALA A 33 -47.86 -89.86 -38.78
N VAL A 34 -47.61 -90.75 -37.79
CA VAL A 34 -48.65 -91.51 -37.09
C VAL A 34 -49.65 -90.58 -36.40
N ALA A 35 -49.19 -89.52 -35.73
CA ALA A 35 -50.04 -88.53 -35.08
C ALA A 35 -50.89 -87.66 -36.05
N ARG A 36 -50.65 -87.74 -37.37
CA ARG A 36 -51.41 -87.01 -38.41
C ARG A 36 -52.24 -87.91 -39.33
N GLY A 37 -52.21 -89.22 -39.14
CA GLY A 37 -53.06 -90.17 -39.88
C GLY A 37 -52.71 -90.36 -41.36
N GLU A 38 -51.53 -89.94 -41.82
CA GLU A 38 -51.09 -90.12 -43.21
C GLU A 38 -50.48 -91.51 -43.46
N THR A 39 -50.66 -92.06 -44.67
CA THR A 39 -50.27 -93.43 -44.99
C THR A 39 -48.75 -93.59 -45.19
N LEU A 40 -48.18 -94.63 -44.59
CA LEU A 40 -46.73 -94.87 -44.40
C LEU A 40 -45.88 -95.04 -45.68
N ARG A 41 -46.45 -94.92 -46.89
CA ARG A 41 -45.79 -95.26 -48.17
C ARG A 41 -44.74 -94.25 -48.68
N ARG A 42 -44.39 -93.22 -47.90
CA ARG A 42 -43.45 -92.14 -48.31
C ARG A 42 -42.30 -91.86 -47.33
N LEU A 43 -41.90 -92.84 -46.52
CA LEU A 43 -40.74 -92.73 -45.61
C LEU A 43 -39.63 -93.72 -45.98
N CYS A 44 -38.83 -93.36 -46.99
CA CYS A 44 -37.53 -94.00 -47.28
C CYS A 44 -36.38 -93.07 -46.85
N VAL A 45 -36.30 -92.79 -45.55
CA VAL A 45 -35.09 -92.28 -44.88
C VAL A 45 -35.05 -92.95 -43.51
N MET A 46 -34.19 -93.96 -43.36
CA MET A 46 -33.78 -94.40 -42.03
C MET A 46 -33.14 -93.22 -41.31
N SER A 47 -33.59 -92.94 -40.10
CA SER A 47 -33.02 -91.89 -39.24
C SER A 47 -31.53 -92.15 -39.00
N GLU A 48 -30.79 -91.10 -38.68
CA GLU A 48 -29.35 -91.23 -38.39
C GLU A 48 -29.10 -92.13 -37.16
N SER A 49 -30.06 -92.21 -36.24
CA SER A 49 -30.12 -93.18 -35.14
C SER A 49 -30.36 -94.63 -35.59
N GLU A 50 -31.22 -94.88 -36.58
CA GLU A 50 -31.41 -96.23 -37.13
C GLU A 50 -30.21 -96.65 -37.99
N LEU A 51 -29.61 -95.72 -38.73
CA LEU A 51 -28.33 -95.91 -39.41
C LEU A 51 -27.18 -96.12 -38.42
N LEU A 52 -27.16 -95.42 -37.28
CA LEU A 52 -26.18 -95.65 -36.20
C LEU A 52 -26.40 -97.01 -35.55
N ASN A 53 -27.64 -97.45 -35.30
CA ASN A 53 -27.91 -98.77 -34.73
C ASN A 53 -27.54 -99.89 -35.72
N ILE A 54 -27.86 -99.73 -37.00
CA ILE A 54 -27.46 -100.68 -38.06
C ILE A 54 -25.94 -100.65 -38.28
N ARG A 55 -25.29 -99.49 -38.18
CA ARG A 55 -23.82 -99.40 -38.17
C ARG A 55 -23.22 -100.04 -36.93
N HIS A 56 -23.72 -99.80 -35.72
CA HIS A 56 -23.26 -100.46 -34.50
C HIS A 56 -23.45 -101.98 -34.54
N LEU A 57 -24.46 -102.48 -35.26
CA LEU A 57 -24.63 -103.92 -35.54
C LEU A 57 -23.67 -104.45 -36.64
N LEU A 58 -23.21 -103.59 -37.56
CA LEU A 58 -22.27 -103.93 -38.66
C LEU A 58 -20.79 -103.67 -38.34
N THR A 59 -20.51 -102.79 -37.37
CA THR A 59 -19.18 -102.37 -36.89
C THR A 59 -19.10 -102.61 -35.38
N ALA A 60 -19.61 -103.75 -34.94
CA ALA A 60 -19.46 -104.22 -33.55
C ALA A 60 -17.98 -104.44 -33.20
N ASP A 61 -17.14 -104.69 -34.22
CA ASP A 61 -15.69 -104.67 -34.15
C ASP A 61 -15.14 -103.36 -34.78
N GLU A 62 -14.65 -102.48 -33.90
CA GLU A 62 -13.79 -101.27 -34.03
C GLU A 62 -13.63 -100.54 -35.40
N ASP A 63 -13.91 -99.21 -35.43
CA ASP A 63 -13.58 -98.27 -36.53
C ASP A 63 -12.33 -97.40 -36.19
N PRO A 64 -11.12 -97.80 -36.63
CA PRO A 64 -9.89 -97.05 -36.35
C PRO A 64 -9.76 -95.75 -37.17
N TYR A 65 -10.46 -95.61 -38.30
CA TYR A 65 -10.28 -94.46 -39.20
C TYR A 65 -10.94 -93.19 -38.65
N GLY A 66 -12.08 -93.35 -37.97
CA GLY A 66 -12.77 -92.25 -37.27
C GLY A 66 -11.92 -91.61 -36.16
N ALA A 67 -11.11 -92.40 -35.44
CA ALA A 67 -10.23 -91.91 -34.38
C ALA A 67 -9.07 -91.06 -34.95
N TYR A 68 -8.43 -91.52 -36.02
CA TYR A 68 -7.31 -90.82 -36.66
C TYR A 68 -7.70 -89.42 -37.17
N ARG A 69 -8.87 -89.26 -37.81
CA ARG A 69 -9.34 -87.91 -38.24
C ARG A 69 -9.48 -86.94 -37.08
N ARG A 70 -10.08 -87.39 -35.96
CA ARG A 70 -10.27 -86.53 -34.77
C ARG A 70 -8.95 -86.04 -34.20
N GLN A 71 -7.91 -86.89 -34.18
CA GLN A 71 -6.56 -86.49 -33.77
C GLN A 71 -5.93 -85.46 -34.72
N MET A 72 -6.01 -85.69 -36.04
CA MET A 72 -5.44 -84.76 -37.03
C MET A 72 -6.13 -83.39 -37.03
N ASP A 73 -7.46 -83.35 -36.85
CA ASP A 73 -8.19 -82.09 -36.78
C ASP A 73 -7.95 -81.38 -35.43
N ALA A 74 -7.80 -82.13 -34.32
CA ALA A 74 -7.35 -81.56 -33.04
C ALA A 74 -5.99 -80.86 -33.18
N GLN A 75 -4.98 -81.54 -33.73
CA GLN A 75 -3.65 -80.99 -33.99
C GLN A 75 -3.68 -79.72 -34.86
N ARG A 76 -4.54 -79.69 -35.90
CA ARG A 76 -4.74 -78.49 -36.73
C ARG A 76 -5.36 -77.33 -35.95
N THR A 77 -6.32 -77.60 -35.06
CA THR A 77 -6.89 -76.53 -34.22
C THR A 77 -5.90 -76.03 -33.18
N GLU A 78 -5.04 -76.89 -32.65
CA GLU A 78 -3.97 -76.50 -31.71
C GLU A 78 -2.89 -75.67 -32.39
N SER A 79 -2.42 -76.05 -33.57
CA SER A 79 -1.45 -75.26 -34.33
C SER A 79 -2.02 -73.91 -34.78
N SER A 80 -3.30 -73.86 -35.16
CA SER A 80 -4.01 -72.61 -35.48
C SER A 80 -4.16 -71.69 -34.26
N LYS A 81 -4.49 -72.23 -33.08
CA LYS A 81 -4.51 -71.47 -31.82
C LYS A 81 -3.12 -70.96 -31.45
N ALA A 82 -2.09 -71.80 -31.53
CA ALA A 82 -0.71 -71.41 -31.22
C ALA A 82 -0.21 -70.29 -32.15
N HIS A 83 -0.55 -70.34 -33.45
CA HIS A 83 -0.19 -69.29 -34.40
C HIS A 83 -0.94 -67.97 -34.13
N THR A 84 -2.21 -68.03 -33.74
CA THR A 84 -3.05 -66.84 -33.49
C THR A 84 -2.84 -66.21 -32.11
N ALA A 85 -2.31 -66.94 -31.14
CA ALA A 85 -2.07 -66.44 -29.78
C ALA A 85 -1.14 -65.21 -29.73
N ASN A 86 -0.17 -65.12 -30.64
CA ASN A 86 0.79 -64.02 -30.70
C ASN A 86 0.34 -62.85 -31.60
N TRP A 87 -0.89 -62.84 -32.10
CA TRP A 87 -1.37 -61.79 -33.00
C TRP A 87 -1.95 -60.59 -32.23
N PRO A 88 -1.32 -59.39 -32.31
CA PRO A 88 -1.74 -58.22 -31.55
C PRO A 88 -3.09 -57.65 -32.02
N ASP A 89 -3.51 -57.98 -33.25
CA ASP A 89 -4.73 -57.45 -33.85
C ASP A 89 -6.01 -58.21 -33.51
N THR A 90 -5.92 -59.32 -32.77
CA THR A 90 -7.09 -60.11 -32.34
C THR A 90 -7.97 -59.30 -31.38
N VAL A 91 -9.28 -59.59 -31.38
CA VAL A 91 -10.24 -58.93 -30.46
C VAL A 91 -9.84 -59.16 -29.00
N GLN A 92 -9.32 -60.36 -28.67
CA GLN A 92 -8.83 -60.69 -27.33
C GLN A 92 -7.58 -59.88 -26.96
N ALA A 93 -6.57 -59.79 -27.83
CA ALA A 93 -5.38 -58.97 -27.58
C ALA A 93 -5.72 -57.48 -27.39
N LYS A 94 -6.70 -56.95 -28.15
CA LYS A 94 -7.18 -55.56 -28.00
C LYS A 94 -7.94 -55.34 -26.68
N GLN A 95 -8.74 -56.31 -26.25
CA GLN A 95 -9.39 -56.28 -24.93
C GLN A 95 -8.35 -56.33 -23.79
N GLU A 96 -7.34 -57.20 -23.88
CA GLU A 96 -6.25 -57.25 -22.91
C GLU A 96 -5.42 -55.96 -22.87
N ALA A 97 -5.09 -55.39 -24.04
CA ALA A 97 -4.36 -54.14 -24.13
C ALA A 97 -5.14 -52.98 -23.49
N PHE A 98 -6.44 -52.88 -23.76
CA PHE A 98 -7.33 -51.91 -23.11
C PHE A 98 -7.40 -52.11 -21.58
N LEU A 99 -7.49 -53.35 -21.10
CA LEU A 99 -7.48 -53.66 -19.66
C LEU A 99 -6.12 -53.37 -19.01
N ARG A 100 -4.99 -53.53 -19.73
CA ARG A 100 -3.66 -53.14 -19.25
C ARG A 100 -3.53 -51.62 -19.16
N LEU A 101 -3.95 -50.89 -20.20
CA LEU A 101 -3.96 -49.42 -20.21
C LEU A 101 -4.85 -48.86 -19.08
N SER A 102 -6.08 -49.35 -18.92
CA SER A 102 -6.98 -48.89 -17.85
C SER A 102 -6.46 -49.21 -16.44
N LYS A 103 -5.60 -50.24 -16.27
CA LYS A 103 -4.88 -50.48 -15.01
C LYS A 103 -3.76 -49.47 -14.81
N GLN A 104 -2.94 -49.22 -15.83
CA GLN A 104 -1.86 -48.23 -15.79
C GLN A 104 -2.39 -46.81 -15.51
N GLU A 105 -3.49 -46.41 -16.15
CA GLU A 105 -4.17 -45.14 -15.90
C GLU A 105 -4.62 -45.00 -14.43
N LYS A 106 -5.18 -46.06 -13.84
CA LYS A 106 -5.57 -46.08 -12.42
C LYS A 106 -4.36 -46.01 -11.48
N GLU A 107 -3.29 -46.75 -11.78
CA GLU A 107 -2.04 -46.69 -11.02
C GLU A 107 -1.42 -45.28 -11.07
N ASP A 108 -1.46 -44.61 -12.22
CA ASP A 108 -0.98 -43.24 -12.38
C ASP A 108 -1.90 -42.19 -11.75
N GLU A 109 -3.23 -42.39 -11.77
CA GLU A 109 -4.16 -41.57 -10.99
C GLU A 109 -3.89 -41.69 -9.48
N ASP A 110 -3.67 -42.90 -8.98
CA ASP A 110 -3.42 -43.13 -7.56
C ASP A 110 -2.05 -42.59 -7.13
N ARG A 111 -1.01 -42.69 -7.98
CA ARG A 111 0.26 -41.97 -7.80
C ARG A 111 0.06 -40.45 -7.71
N ARG A 112 -0.76 -39.86 -8.58
CA ARG A 112 -1.08 -38.42 -8.54
C ARG A 112 -1.84 -38.04 -7.26
N LYS A 113 -2.81 -38.86 -6.82
CA LYS A 113 -3.54 -38.65 -5.55
C LYS A 113 -2.59 -38.69 -4.36
N LEU A 114 -1.69 -39.66 -4.30
CA LEU A 114 -0.67 -39.76 -3.25
C LEU A 114 0.27 -38.55 -3.23
N MET A 115 0.81 -38.15 -4.38
CA MET A 115 1.65 -36.95 -4.51
C MET A 115 0.92 -35.67 -4.04
N MET A 116 -0.36 -35.52 -4.37
CA MET A 116 -1.17 -34.39 -3.89
C MET A 116 -1.42 -34.44 -2.37
N ILE A 117 -1.60 -35.62 -1.78
CA ILE A 117 -1.73 -35.80 -0.32
C ILE A 117 -0.41 -35.43 0.38
N GLU A 118 0.73 -35.89 -0.15
CA GLU A 118 2.06 -35.56 0.37
C GLU A 118 2.36 -34.07 0.28
N PHE A 119 2.04 -33.43 -0.85
CA PHE A 119 2.20 -31.99 -1.04
C PHE A 119 1.32 -31.17 -0.08
N ASN A 120 0.04 -31.54 0.05
CA ASN A 120 -0.88 -30.88 1.00
C ASN A 120 -0.40 -31.06 2.45
N ARG A 121 0.16 -32.22 2.80
CA ARG A 121 0.77 -32.47 4.11
C ARG A 121 1.99 -31.58 4.34
N GLN A 122 2.89 -31.47 3.36
CA GLN A 122 4.05 -30.57 3.45
C GLN A 122 3.63 -29.12 3.65
N GLN A 123 2.63 -28.64 2.89
CA GLN A 123 2.07 -27.29 3.09
C GLN A 123 1.50 -27.09 4.50
N GLN A 124 0.77 -28.08 5.05
CA GLN A 124 0.27 -28.00 6.42
C GLN A 124 1.39 -28.00 7.47
N GLU A 125 2.45 -28.79 7.28
CA GLU A 125 3.63 -28.78 8.16
C GLU A 125 4.38 -27.44 8.08
N GLU A 126 4.51 -26.84 6.90
CA GLU A 126 5.09 -25.50 6.71
C GLU A 126 4.23 -24.39 7.32
N GLU A 127 2.92 -24.41 7.12
CA GLU A 127 1.99 -23.48 7.77
C GLU A 127 2.07 -23.58 9.30
N GLN A 128 2.17 -24.79 9.85
CA GLN A 128 2.33 -25.00 11.28
C GLN A 128 3.66 -24.44 11.78
N ARG A 129 4.77 -24.68 11.06
CA ARG A 129 6.08 -24.07 11.38
C ARG A 129 6.03 -22.54 11.32
N GLN A 130 5.38 -21.95 10.31
CA GLN A 130 5.21 -20.50 10.20
C GLN A 130 4.36 -19.95 11.36
N LYS A 131 3.25 -20.61 11.72
CA LYS A 131 2.41 -20.23 12.86
C LYS A 131 3.16 -20.34 14.19
N GLN A 132 3.94 -21.41 14.38
CA GLN A 132 4.81 -21.58 15.56
C GLN A 132 5.90 -20.50 15.62
N ALA A 133 6.59 -20.22 14.50
CA ALA A 133 7.59 -19.17 14.42
C ALA A 133 6.99 -17.77 14.68
N HIS A 134 5.82 -17.46 14.13
CA HIS A 134 5.11 -16.22 14.40
C HIS A 134 4.69 -16.10 15.88
N MET A 135 4.20 -17.18 16.49
CA MET A 135 3.88 -17.21 17.91
C MET A 135 5.13 -17.06 18.79
N ALA A 136 6.24 -17.70 18.44
CA ALA A 136 7.53 -17.52 19.13
C ALA A 136 8.02 -16.07 19.02
N LEU A 137 7.98 -15.47 17.83
CA LEU A 137 8.30 -14.05 17.62
C LEU A 137 7.35 -13.12 18.40
N LYS A 138 6.07 -13.47 18.53
CA LYS A 138 5.10 -12.72 19.33
C LYS A 138 5.42 -12.81 20.81
N LEU A 139 5.68 -14.00 21.35
CA LEU A 139 6.07 -14.20 22.75
C LEU A 139 7.40 -13.48 23.08
N LEU A 140 8.39 -13.56 22.18
CA LEU A 140 9.64 -12.80 22.30
C LEU A 140 9.42 -11.28 22.24
N LYS A 141 8.40 -10.79 21.52
CA LYS A 141 7.98 -9.38 21.56
C LYS A 141 7.25 -9.02 22.84
N GLU A 142 6.46 -9.92 23.40
CA GLU A 142 5.67 -9.70 24.62
C GLU A 142 6.48 -9.86 25.92
N ASP A 143 7.69 -10.44 25.86
CA ASP A 143 8.61 -10.50 27.01
C ASP A 143 8.96 -9.09 27.54
N PRO A 144 8.64 -8.76 28.81
CA PRO A 144 8.92 -7.45 29.40
C PRO A 144 10.42 -7.15 29.51
N ARG A 145 11.30 -8.16 29.51
CA ARG A 145 12.76 -7.94 29.51
C ARG A 145 13.21 -7.42 28.13
N SER A 146 12.73 -8.03 27.04
CA SER A 146 12.99 -7.60 25.65
C SER A 146 12.50 -6.17 25.35
N GLN A 147 11.44 -5.71 26.03
CA GLN A 147 10.93 -4.34 25.90
C GLN A 147 11.99 -3.28 26.23
N ARG A 148 12.83 -3.53 27.25
CA ARG A 148 13.92 -2.63 27.63
C ARG A 148 14.97 -2.51 26.52
N VAL A 149 15.39 -3.64 25.95
CA VAL A 149 16.35 -3.70 24.83
C VAL A 149 15.84 -2.87 23.65
N ARG A 150 14.58 -3.09 23.23
CA ARG A 150 13.97 -2.30 22.15
C ARG A 150 13.91 -0.81 22.46
N SER A 151 13.62 -0.43 23.71
CA SER A 151 13.61 0.99 24.10
C SER A 151 14.99 1.65 24.02
N PHE A 152 16.08 0.89 24.26
CA PHE A 152 17.44 1.40 24.07
C PHE A 152 17.83 1.52 22.60
N VAL A 153 17.43 0.57 21.74
CA VAL A 153 17.67 0.64 20.29
C VAL A 153 16.92 1.83 19.68
N LEU A 154 15.62 2.01 19.99
CA LEU A 154 14.84 3.17 19.55
C LEU A 154 15.41 4.51 20.06
N LEU A 155 16.03 4.52 21.24
CA LEU A 155 16.67 5.72 21.78
C LEU A 155 18.01 6.00 21.10
N ASP A 156 18.78 4.99 20.70
CA ASP A 156 19.98 5.15 19.86
C ASP A 156 19.64 5.68 18.46
N GLU A 157 18.60 5.12 17.82
CA GLU A 157 18.05 5.62 16.56
C GLU A 157 17.63 7.09 16.69
N ALA A 158 16.88 7.44 17.74
CA ALA A 158 16.47 8.82 18.00
C ALA A 158 17.66 9.77 18.27
N LEU A 159 18.76 9.30 18.87
CA LEU A 159 20.00 10.08 19.01
C LEU A 159 20.71 10.27 17.66
N LYS A 160 20.81 9.21 16.84
CA LYS A 160 21.38 9.28 15.48
C LYS A 160 20.59 10.26 14.60
N ASP A 161 19.26 10.20 14.63
CA ASP A 161 18.37 11.15 13.96
C ASP A 161 18.54 12.58 14.48
N ARG A 162 18.71 12.75 15.80
CA ARG A 162 18.95 14.06 16.43
C ARG A 162 20.27 14.66 15.95
N ASP A 163 21.33 13.86 15.86
CA ASP A 163 22.64 14.31 15.38
C ASP A 163 22.61 14.64 13.88
N LEU A 164 21.91 13.85 13.07
CA LEU A 164 21.65 14.17 11.65
C LEU A 164 20.87 15.49 11.49
N GLN A 165 19.87 15.75 12.34
CA GLN A 165 19.15 17.03 12.38
C GLN A 165 20.05 18.20 12.83
N ILE A 166 21.02 17.98 13.72
CA ILE A 166 21.99 19.00 14.13
C ILE A 166 22.94 19.30 12.96
N ALA A 167 23.50 18.27 12.32
CA ALA A 167 24.42 18.39 11.20
C ALA A 167 23.77 19.08 9.99
N THR A 168 22.56 18.66 9.60
CA THR A 168 21.80 19.33 8.54
C THR A 168 21.49 20.78 8.88
N ARG A 169 21.07 21.08 10.12
CA ARG A 169 20.84 22.48 10.55
C ARG A 169 22.11 23.33 10.57
N ALA A 170 23.26 22.75 10.90
CA ALA A 170 24.55 23.43 10.82
C ALA A 170 24.89 23.76 9.36
N HIS A 171 24.78 22.77 8.45
CA HIS A 171 24.97 22.98 7.01
C HIS A 171 24.03 24.05 6.43
N PHE A 172 22.74 24.05 6.80
CA PHE A 172 21.81 25.10 6.38
C PHE A 172 22.22 26.49 6.89
N ARG A 173 22.71 26.62 8.13
CA ARG A 173 23.23 27.89 8.66
C ARG A 173 24.47 28.36 7.90
N GLU A 174 25.41 27.47 7.58
CA GLU A 174 26.58 27.83 6.77
C GLU A 174 26.19 28.30 5.36
N MET A 175 25.19 27.67 4.75
CA MET A 175 24.66 28.08 3.44
C MET A 175 23.92 29.42 3.52
N GLU A 176 23.13 29.67 4.56
CA GLU A 176 22.53 30.99 4.82
C GLU A 176 23.60 32.07 5.04
N GLU A 177 24.67 31.78 5.79
CA GLU A 177 25.76 32.73 6.01
C GLU A 177 26.54 33.04 4.74
N LYS A 178 26.82 32.04 3.89
CA LYS A 178 27.44 32.25 2.57
C LYS A 178 26.55 33.14 1.71
N ARG A 179 25.26 32.81 1.60
CA ARG A 179 24.28 33.61 0.85
C ARG A 179 24.16 35.04 1.38
N ARG A 180 24.12 35.27 2.70
CA ARG A 180 24.10 36.62 3.29
C ARG A 180 25.39 37.40 3.00
N LYS A 181 26.55 36.73 2.94
CA LYS A 181 27.82 37.36 2.54
C LYS A 181 27.79 37.77 1.06
N GLU A 182 27.25 36.93 0.18
CA GLU A 182 27.04 37.22 -1.25
C GLU A 182 26.04 38.38 -1.47
N GLU A 183 24.91 38.37 -0.77
CA GLU A 183 23.90 39.45 -0.80
C GLU A 183 24.45 40.78 -0.26
N HIS A 184 25.32 40.74 0.76
CA HIS A 184 26.01 41.93 1.25
C HIS A 184 27.07 42.44 0.27
N GLN A 185 27.85 41.54 -0.36
CA GLN A 185 28.84 41.91 -1.37
C GLN A 185 28.17 42.54 -2.61
N SER A 186 27.07 41.98 -3.12
CA SER A 186 26.35 42.56 -4.26
C SER A 186 25.73 43.92 -3.92
N SER A 187 25.27 44.10 -2.67
CA SER A 187 24.81 45.41 -2.17
C SER A 187 25.95 46.45 -2.14
N LEU A 188 27.15 46.08 -1.67
CA LEU A 188 28.32 46.97 -1.66
C LEU A 188 28.78 47.35 -3.08
N VAL A 189 28.77 46.39 -4.01
CA VAL A 189 29.06 46.67 -5.44
C VAL A 189 28.00 47.64 -6.01
N GLY A 190 26.72 47.45 -5.70
CA GLY A 190 25.65 48.35 -6.13
C GLY A 190 25.80 49.79 -5.62
N VAL A 191 26.28 49.98 -4.39
CA VAL A 191 26.61 51.31 -3.84
C VAL A 191 27.82 51.91 -4.57
N HIS A 192 28.89 51.14 -4.77
CA HIS A 192 30.07 51.63 -5.48
C HIS A 192 29.77 52.03 -6.94
N ASP A 193 28.97 51.24 -7.66
CA ASP A 193 28.49 51.56 -9.00
C ASP A 193 27.68 52.86 -9.04
N HIS A 194 26.90 53.16 -7.98
CA HIS A 194 26.15 54.39 -7.85
C HIS A 194 27.09 55.60 -7.61
N GLU A 195 28.06 55.47 -6.69
CA GLU A 195 29.07 56.50 -6.44
C GLU A 195 29.90 56.82 -7.70
N VAL A 196 30.33 55.79 -8.43
CA VAL A 196 31.07 55.95 -9.70
C VAL A 196 30.23 56.64 -10.76
N LYS A 197 28.92 56.34 -10.87
CA LYS A 197 28.00 57.05 -11.76
C LYS A 197 27.84 58.52 -11.36
N GLU A 198 27.63 58.81 -10.08
CA GLU A 198 27.55 60.19 -9.60
C GLU A 198 28.83 61.00 -9.86
N LEU A 199 30.00 60.40 -9.67
CA LEU A 199 31.28 61.07 -9.91
C LEU A 199 31.49 61.35 -11.41
N LYS A 200 31.10 60.43 -12.29
CA LYS A 200 31.07 60.64 -13.74
C LYS A 200 30.11 61.76 -14.12
N ASP A 201 28.86 61.72 -13.65
CA ASP A 201 27.87 62.77 -13.90
C ASP A 201 28.32 64.16 -13.42
N LYS A 202 29.00 64.23 -12.26
CA LYS A 202 29.59 65.48 -11.74
C LYS A 202 30.73 65.96 -12.64
N HIS A 203 31.62 65.07 -13.06
CA HIS A 203 32.73 65.40 -13.96
C HIS A 203 32.24 65.88 -15.33
N ASP A 204 31.25 65.19 -15.92
CA ASP A 204 30.60 65.56 -17.18
C ASP A 204 29.97 66.96 -17.13
N ARG A 205 29.29 67.30 -16.03
CA ARG A 205 28.73 68.65 -15.82
C ARG A 205 29.82 69.70 -15.75
N ILE A 206 30.89 69.45 -15.00
CA ILE A 206 32.04 70.35 -14.87
C ILE A 206 32.73 70.54 -16.24
N SER A 207 32.95 69.46 -17.01
CA SER A 207 33.54 69.56 -18.35
C SER A 207 32.70 70.47 -19.25
N ARG A 208 31.38 70.21 -19.35
CA ARG A 208 30.46 71.02 -20.16
C ARG A 208 30.45 72.49 -19.71
N GLU A 209 30.52 72.75 -18.41
CA GLU A 209 30.59 74.13 -17.89
C GLU A 209 31.92 74.82 -18.24
N VAL A 210 33.04 74.09 -18.17
CA VAL A 210 34.37 74.57 -18.60
C VAL A 210 34.40 74.84 -20.11
N ASP A 211 33.83 73.95 -20.92
CA ASP A 211 33.73 74.09 -22.37
C ASP A 211 32.91 75.33 -22.75
N LEU A 212 31.73 75.52 -22.15
CA LEU A 212 30.89 76.71 -22.34
C LEU A 212 31.60 78.00 -21.91
N LYS A 213 32.34 77.99 -20.79
CA LYS A 213 33.16 79.14 -20.36
C LYS A 213 34.30 79.43 -21.34
N ASN A 214 34.95 78.39 -21.86
CA ASN A 214 36.02 78.52 -22.86
C ASN A 214 35.49 79.05 -24.20
N GLU A 215 34.30 78.62 -24.65
CA GLU A 215 33.62 79.19 -25.81
C GLU A 215 33.26 80.65 -25.60
N HIS A 216 32.72 81.01 -24.44
CA HIS A 216 32.40 82.39 -24.10
C HIS A 216 33.66 83.28 -24.05
N LEU A 217 34.77 82.77 -23.49
CA LEU A 217 36.06 83.47 -23.51
C LEU A 217 36.58 83.67 -24.95
N LYS A 218 36.46 82.67 -25.84
CA LYS A 218 36.80 82.80 -27.26
C LYS A 218 35.94 83.88 -27.95
N GLN A 219 34.64 83.93 -27.68
CA GLN A 219 33.73 84.96 -28.19
C GLN A 219 34.12 86.37 -27.69
N MET A 220 34.44 86.53 -26.40
CA MET A 220 34.90 87.81 -25.86
C MET A 220 36.23 88.26 -26.47
N LEU A 221 37.20 87.34 -26.64
CA LEU A 221 38.46 87.63 -27.31
C LEU A 221 38.26 88.07 -28.76
N PHE A 222 37.33 87.41 -29.47
CA PHE A 222 36.93 87.80 -30.82
C PHE A 222 36.34 89.23 -30.86
N GLN A 223 35.37 89.54 -30.00
CA GLN A 223 34.78 90.89 -29.89
C GLN A 223 35.81 91.96 -29.51
N ILE A 224 36.78 91.65 -28.65
CA ILE A 224 37.90 92.54 -28.32
C ILE A 224 38.78 92.77 -29.56
N SER A 225 39.01 91.74 -30.38
CA SER A 225 39.77 91.88 -31.63
C SER A 225 39.05 92.73 -32.67
N GLU A 226 37.73 92.57 -32.84
CA GLU A 226 36.91 93.42 -33.73
C GLU A 226 36.89 94.87 -33.25
N ARG A 227 36.69 95.11 -31.95
CA ARG A 227 36.78 96.47 -31.37
C ARG A 227 38.15 97.12 -31.57
N LYS A 228 39.24 96.33 -31.64
CA LYS A 228 40.58 96.85 -31.99
C LYS A 228 40.69 97.19 -33.48
N LYS A 229 40.11 96.38 -34.38
CA LYS A 229 40.04 96.67 -35.82
C LYS A 229 39.24 97.94 -36.12
N LEU A 230 38.00 98.03 -35.62
CA LEU A 230 37.14 99.21 -35.74
C LEU A 230 37.81 100.50 -35.20
N ARG A 231 38.61 100.39 -34.14
CA ARG A 231 39.41 101.52 -33.59
C ARG A 231 40.64 101.87 -34.44
N ALA A 232 41.16 100.95 -35.24
CA ALA A 232 42.22 101.23 -36.20
C ALA A 232 41.61 101.88 -37.46
N GLU A 233 40.53 101.31 -37.99
CA GLU A 233 39.72 101.85 -39.09
C GLU A 233 39.27 103.29 -38.80
N HIS A 234 38.63 103.56 -37.66
CA HIS A 234 38.28 104.94 -37.26
C HIS A 234 39.48 105.89 -37.12
N LYS A 235 40.69 105.39 -36.82
CA LYS A 235 41.91 106.23 -36.80
C LYS A 235 42.43 106.52 -38.20
N GLU A 236 42.20 105.63 -39.15
CA GLU A 236 42.53 105.84 -40.57
C GLU A 236 41.51 106.78 -41.21
N GLU A 237 40.21 106.60 -40.95
CA GLU A 237 39.15 107.55 -41.30
C GLU A 237 39.42 108.94 -40.72
N ALA A 238 39.75 109.05 -39.42
CA ALA A 238 40.06 110.34 -38.79
C ALA A 238 41.35 110.99 -39.33
N LYS A 239 42.27 110.22 -39.93
CA LYS A 239 43.40 110.78 -40.69
C LYS A 239 42.95 111.24 -42.07
N ALA A 240 42.15 110.45 -42.78
CA ALA A 240 41.61 110.81 -44.09
C ALA A 240 40.77 112.09 -44.02
N VAL A 241 39.91 112.24 -43.00
CA VAL A 241 39.13 113.45 -42.74
C VAL A 241 40.03 114.66 -42.43
N LYS A 242 41.18 114.46 -41.77
CA LYS A 242 42.14 115.56 -41.56
C LYS A 242 42.85 115.97 -42.85
N VAL A 243 43.26 115.02 -43.69
CA VAL A 243 43.86 115.32 -44.99
C VAL A 243 42.84 116.04 -45.88
N ALA A 244 41.60 115.55 -45.94
CA ALA A 244 40.51 116.22 -46.65
C ALA A 244 40.21 117.63 -46.10
N ALA A 245 40.31 117.84 -44.78
CA ALA A 245 40.16 119.18 -44.19
C ALA A 245 41.35 120.11 -44.53
N GLU A 246 42.58 119.60 -44.61
CA GLU A 246 43.76 120.37 -45.04
C GLU A 246 43.72 120.69 -46.54
N GLU A 247 43.13 119.81 -47.36
CA GLU A 247 42.83 120.05 -48.78
C GLU A 247 41.70 121.08 -48.93
N GLU A 248 40.58 120.92 -48.21
CA GLU A 248 39.50 121.92 -48.15
C GLU A 248 39.99 123.28 -47.63
N GLU A 249 40.94 123.38 -46.71
CA GLU A 249 41.47 124.67 -46.28
C GLU A 249 42.33 125.35 -47.37
N ARG A 250 43.00 124.58 -48.23
CA ARG A 250 43.73 125.12 -49.40
C ARG A 250 42.76 125.56 -50.48
N GLU A 251 41.80 124.71 -50.83
CA GLU A 251 40.72 125.05 -51.78
C GLU A 251 39.94 126.27 -51.29
N ARG A 252 39.58 126.35 -49.99
CA ARG A 252 38.92 127.52 -49.41
C ARG A 252 39.80 128.77 -49.44
N LEU A 253 41.13 128.70 -49.33
CA LEU A 253 41.99 129.88 -49.47
C LEU A 253 42.00 130.41 -50.91
N GLU A 254 42.00 129.51 -51.90
CA GLU A 254 41.87 129.84 -53.32
C GLU A 254 40.45 130.39 -53.63
N GLU A 255 39.40 129.73 -53.13
CA GLU A 255 38.02 130.20 -53.20
C GLU A 255 37.79 131.51 -52.44
N ILE A 256 38.47 131.81 -51.33
CA ILE A 256 38.37 133.10 -50.62
C ILE A 256 38.91 134.25 -51.49
N MET A 257 39.93 133.98 -52.30
CA MET A 257 40.48 134.95 -53.25
C MET A 257 39.54 135.16 -54.45
N GLU A 258 38.87 134.12 -54.92
CA GLU A 258 37.84 134.24 -55.96
C GLU A 258 36.52 134.84 -55.44
N THR A 259 36.06 134.43 -54.27
CA THR A 259 34.82 134.93 -53.67
C THR A 259 34.95 136.37 -53.21
N LYS A 260 36.13 136.87 -52.83
CA LYS A 260 36.30 138.33 -52.65
C LYS A 260 36.04 139.14 -53.93
N ARG A 261 36.26 138.55 -55.13
CA ARG A 261 35.84 139.16 -56.40
C ARG A 261 34.34 138.97 -56.64
N LYS A 262 33.81 137.75 -56.48
CA LYS A 262 32.39 137.40 -56.73
C LYS A 262 31.42 138.01 -55.70
N MET A 263 31.83 138.28 -54.46
CA MET A 263 31.00 138.89 -53.39
C MET A 263 30.70 140.36 -53.66
N LEU A 264 31.61 141.11 -54.27
CA LEU A 264 31.35 142.48 -54.74
C LEU A 264 30.27 142.54 -55.83
N GLU A 265 30.02 141.42 -56.52
CA GLU A 265 28.93 141.25 -57.49
C GLU A 265 27.67 140.67 -56.82
N ALA A 266 27.83 139.69 -55.92
CA ALA A 266 26.72 139.00 -55.24
C ALA A 266 26.01 139.84 -54.16
N ASP A 267 26.69 140.76 -53.47
CA ASP A 267 26.06 141.68 -52.49
C ASP A 267 25.05 142.63 -53.15
N LYS A 268 25.14 142.83 -54.47
CA LYS A 268 24.12 143.55 -55.26
C LYS A 268 22.88 142.71 -55.55
N TYR A 269 23.00 141.38 -55.51
CA TYR A 269 21.96 140.43 -55.90
C TYR A 269 21.21 139.83 -54.69
N ASN A 270 21.94 139.45 -53.64
CA ASN A 270 21.39 138.71 -52.49
C ASN A 270 20.55 139.55 -51.50
N ARG A 271 20.34 140.84 -51.77
CA ARG A 271 19.26 141.63 -51.15
C ARG A 271 17.86 141.20 -51.62
N GLY A 272 17.74 140.39 -52.67
CA GLY A 272 16.48 140.14 -53.38
C GLY A 272 15.54 139.06 -52.79
N VAL A 273 16.05 137.89 -52.37
CA VAL A 273 15.18 136.69 -52.25
C VAL A 273 15.58 135.74 -51.09
N ALA A 274 14.84 135.74 -49.98
CA ALA A 274 14.97 134.70 -48.92
C ALA A 274 13.71 134.53 -48.03
N LYS A 275 13.07 133.34 -48.03
CA LYS A 275 12.01 132.81 -47.12
C LYS A 275 11.90 131.27 -47.31
N GLN A 276 11.14 130.45 -46.55
CA GLN A 276 11.03 130.14 -45.10
C GLN A 276 10.35 128.73 -44.94
N LYS A 277 10.20 128.15 -43.73
CA LYS A 277 9.85 126.70 -43.48
C LYS A 277 8.38 126.41 -43.05
N PRO A 278 7.84 125.17 -43.24
CA PRO A 278 6.42 124.80 -43.07
C PRO A 278 5.95 124.40 -41.64
N SER A 279 4.67 124.01 -41.52
CA SER A 279 3.79 124.22 -40.33
C SER A 279 3.32 122.95 -39.58
N LYS A 280 2.52 123.13 -38.52
CA LYS A 280 2.11 122.11 -37.54
C LYS A 280 1.09 121.07 -38.02
N HIS A 281 0.36 121.31 -39.12
CA HIS A 281 -0.73 120.42 -39.56
C HIS A 281 -0.22 119.00 -39.90
N ASP A 282 0.91 118.91 -40.58
CA ASP A 282 1.45 117.66 -41.10
C ASP A 282 1.77 116.66 -39.98
N ARG A 283 2.16 117.16 -38.79
CA ARG A 283 2.49 116.36 -37.60
C ARG A 283 1.28 115.72 -36.90
N LEU A 284 0.06 116.11 -37.25
CA LEU A 284 -1.16 115.63 -36.57
C LEU A 284 -1.75 114.41 -37.28
N LEU A 285 -1.56 114.30 -38.60
CA LEU A 285 -2.03 113.17 -39.41
C LEU A 285 -1.27 111.87 -39.07
N GLU A 286 0.06 111.94 -38.92
CA GLU A 286 0.92 110.80 -38.58
C GLU A 286 0.57 110.09 -37.25
N ARG A 287 -0.21 110.74 -36.37
CA ARG A 287 -0.59 110.19 -35.07
C ARG A 287 -1.84 109.31 -35.16
N ILE A 288 -2.81 109.69 -35.98
CA ILE A 288 -4.11 109.01 -36.12
C ILE A 288 -3.97 107.65 -36.82
N GLU A 289 -2.93 107.46 -37.64
CA GLU A 289 -2.67 106.19 -38.32
C GLU A 289 -2.11 105.11 -37.39
N LYS A 290 -1.44 105.50 -36.29
CA LYS A 290 -0.83 104.55 -35.34
C LYS A 290 -1.86 103.88 -34.43
N ASP A 291 -2.77 104.67 -33.86
CA ASP A 291 -3.76 104.18 -32.90
C ASP A 291 -4.69 103.08 -33.50
N LYS A 292 -4.90 103.10 -34.82
CA LYS A 292 -5.70 102.10 -35.55
C LYS A 292 -5.03 100.72 -35.70
N LEU A 293 -3.70 100.64 -35.61
CA LEU A 293 -2.96 99.39 -35.77
C LEU A 293 -2.99 98.57 -34.48
N ASP A 294 -2.77 99.23 -33.33
CA ASP A 294 -2.72 98.59 -32.01
C ASP A 294 -4.04 97.90 -31.60
N GLU A 295 -5.18 98.45 -32.05
CA GLU A 295 -6.51 97.92 -31.73
C GLU A 295 -6.81 96.61 -32.50
N ALA A 296 -6.25 96.45 -33.70
CA ALA A 296 -6.41 95.25 -34.54
C ALA A 296 -5.59 94.05 -34.02
N GLU A 297 -4.52 94.28 -33.24
CA GLU A 297 -3.69 93.20 -32.68
C GLU A 297 -4.33 92.54 -31.46
N ARG A 298 -5.05 93.30 -30.61
CA ARG A 298 -5.69 92.77 -29.40
C ARG A 298 -6.74 91.70 -29.71
N VAL A 299 -7.59 91.94 -30.72
CA VAL A 299 -8.67 91.02 -31.14
C VAL A 299 -8.12 89.65 -31.58
N LYS A 300 -6.93 89.60 -32.17
CA LYS A 300 -6.28 88.33 -32.58
C LYS A 300 -5.79 87.51 -31.39
N GLN A 301 -5.38 88.14 -30.30
CA GLN A 301 -4.84 87.45 -29.12
C GLN A 301 -5.95 86.77 -28.29
N GLU A 302 -7.13 87.39 -28.17
CA GLU A 302 -8.26 86.81 -27.44
C GLU A 302 -8.78 85.52 -28.12
N GLN A 303 -8.88 85.52 -29.45
CA GLN A 303 -9.30 84.34 -30.23
C GLN A 303 -8.34 83.15 -30.10
N MET A 304 -7.04 83.42 -29.91
CA MET A 304 -6.03 82.37 -29.70
C MET A 304 -6.23 81.65 -28.34
N LEU A 305 -6.53 82.41 -27.29
CA LEU A 305 -6.67 81.88 -25.92
C LEU A 305 -7.90 80.97 -25.77
N ASP A 306 -9.02 81.32 -26.39
CA ASP A 306 -10.23 80.49 -26.31
C ASP A 306 -10.13 79.18 -27.10
N ASN A 307 -9.39 79.16 -28.21
CA ASN A 307 -9.08 77.92 -28.93
C ASN A 307 -8.19 76.98 -28.10
N MET A 308 -7.23 77.52 -27.32
CA MET A 308 -6.44 76.70 -26.39
C MET A 308 -7.29 76.10 -25.26
N LYS A 309 -8.25 76.86 -24.70
CA LYS A 309 -9.17 76.36 -23.66
C LYS A 309 -10.05 75.20 -24.16
N LYS A 310 -10.61 75.33 -25.38
CA LYS A 310 -11.43 74.28 -26.00
C LYS A 310 -10.64 72.97 -26.19
N ASN A 311 -9.43 73.06 -26.74
CA ASN A 311 -8.56 71.90 -26.95
C ASN A 311 -8.19 71.18 -25.63
N ALA A 312 -7.97 71.93 -24.55
CA ALA A 312 -7.70 71.35 -23.23
C ALA A 312 -8.92 70.58 -22.66
N GLN A 313 -10.13 71.14 -22.80
CA GLN A 313 -11.37 70.51 -22.34
C GLN A 313 -11.70 69.23 -23.11
N GLU A 314 -11.52 69.21 -24.44
CA GLU A 314 -11.70 67.98 -25.23
C GLU A 314 -10.73 66.87 -24.82
N ARG A 315 -9.46 67.21 -24.56
CA ARG A 315 -8.45 66.22 -24.16
C ARG A 315 -8.78 65.57 -22.81
N ILE A 316 -9.35 66.33 -21.87
CA ILE A 316 -9.85 65.81 -20.59
C ILE A 316 -11.07 64.90 -20.79
N ARG A 317 -12.01 65.28 -21.67
CA ARG A 317 -13.20 64.47 -21.98
C ARG A 317 -12.85 63.10 -22.55
N ARG A 318 -11.97 63.04 -23.56
CA ARG A 318 -11.51 61.77 -24.16
C ARG A 318 -10.79 60.87 -23.14
N ARG A 319 -10.02 61.45 -22.22
CA ARG A 319 -9.32 60.71 -21.16
C ARG A 319 -10.27 60.05 -20.15
N ARG A 320 -11.41 60.68 -19.85
CA ARG A 320 -12.47 60.07 -19.00
C ARG A 320 -13.19 58.93 -19.73
N GLN A 321 -13.51 59.11 -21.02
CA GLN A 321 -14.18 58.08 -21.83
C GLN A 321 -13.36 56.78 -21.89
N HIS A 322 -12.06 56.86 -22.18
CA HIS A 322 -11.18 55.67 -22.19
C HIS A 322 -11.04 55.00 -20.81
N PHE A 323 -11.11 55.76 -19.72
CA PHE A 323 -11.10 55.18 -18.37
C PHE A 323 -12.39 54.40 -18.06
N GLU A 324 -13.55 54.93 -18.46
CA GLU A 324 -14.83 54.22 -18.31
C GLU A 324 -14.93 52.98 -19.22
N GLU A 325 -14.39 53.05 -20.45
CA GLU A 325 -14.28 51.89 -21.35
C GLU A 325 -13.39 50.78 -20.75
N ALA A 326 -12.20 51.14 -20.25
CA ALA A 326 -11.29 50.19 -19.61
C ALA A 326 -11.90 49.57 -18.34
N LYS A 327 -12.66 50.34 -17.54
CA LYS A 327 -13.38 49.84 -16.36
C LYS A 327 -14.42 48.79 -16.73
N ARG A 328 -15.23 49.04 -17.77
CA ARG A 328 -16.24 48.07 -18.25
C ARG A 328 -15.61 46.77 -18.76
N ILE A 329 -14.48 46.86 -19.46
CA ILE A 329 -13.73 45.67 -19.91
C ILE A 329 -13.25 44.85 -18.70
N GLY A 330 -12.72 45.50 -17.66
CA GLY A 330 -12.31 44.85 -16.42
C GLY A 330 -13.46 44.20 -15.65
N GLU A 331 -14.63 44.86 -15.57
CA GLU A 331 -15.84 44.30 -14.93
C GLU A 331 -16.35 43.05 -15.67
N ILE A 332 -16.32 43.03 -17.00
CA ILE A 332 -16.68 41.85 -17.80
C ILE A 332 -15.69 40.70 -17.60
N ALA A 333 -14.38 41.00 -17.57
CA ALA A 333 -13.36 39.98 -17.31
C ALA A 333 -13.53 39.32 -15.92
N PHE A 334 -13.80 40.12 -14.89
CA PHE A 334 -13.99 39.63 -13.53
C PHE A 334 -15.23 38.72 -13.37
N ILE A 335 -16.32 39.02 -14.08
CA ILE A 335 -17.52 38.15 -14.11
C ILE A 335 -17.19 36.81 -14.77
N ASN A 336 -16.53 36.85 -15.93
CA ASN A 336 -16.12 35.63 -16.65
C ASN A 336 -15.15 34.74 -15.83
N GLU A 337 -14.31 35.33 -14.98
CA GLU A 337 -13.44 34.58 -14.06
C GLU A 337 -14.21 33.95 -12.89
N GLN A 338 -15.29 34.57 -12.39
CA GLN A 338 -16.13 33.98 -11.34
C GLN A 338 -16.94 32.78 -11.84
N ASP A 339 -17.47 32.84 -13.06
CA ASP A 339 -18.27 31.75 -13.66
C ASP A 339 -17.44 30.47 -13.93
N ILE A 340 -16.10 30.57 -13.99
CA ILE A 340 -15.19 29.42 -14.18
C ILE A 340 -14.92 28.67 -12.85
N VAL A 341 -15.19 29.27 -11.69
CA VAL A 341 -14.70 28.77 -10.38
C VAL A 341 -15.81 28.19 -9.49
N GLN A 342 -17.07 28.11 -9.94
CA GLN A 342 -18.18 27.54 -9.15
C GLN A 342 -18.92 26.39 -9.84
N TYR A 343 -18.55 25.14 -9.48
CA TYR A 343 -19.44 24.13 -8.86
C TYR A 343 -18.82 22.71 -8.92
N ILE A 344 -18.16 22.28 -7.84
CA ILE A 344 -17.87 20.85 -7.61
C ILE A 344 -19.02 20.29 -6.76
N PRO A 345 -19.84 19.35 -7.26
CA PRO A 345 -20.92 18.76 -6.47
C PRO A 345 -20.36 17.96 -5.29
N LYS A 346 -21.01 18.10 -4.14
CA LYS A 346 -20.59 17.53 -2.86
C LYS A 346 -20.43 16.01 -2.91
N THR A 347 -19.25 15.51 -2.59
CA THR A 347 -18.98 14.09 -2.27
C THR A 347 -19.61 13.63 -0.94
N GLN A 348 -20.30 14.53 -0.24
CA GLN A 348 -20.86 14.34 1.10
C GLN A 348 -22.17 13.52 1.09
N GLU A 349 -23.03 13.70 0.08
CA GLU A 349 -24.32 12.97 -0.03
C GLU A 349 -24.15 11.47 -0.30
N VAL A 350 -23.01 11.06 -0.86
CA VAL A 350 -22.67 9.65 -1.08
C VAL A 350 -22.22 9.01 0.25
N PHE A 351 -21.45 9.73 1.06
CA PHE A 351 -21.02 9.28 2.38
C PHE A 351 -22.20 9.13 3.35
N GLU A 352 -23.14 10.07 3.35
CA GLU A 352 -24.33 10.02 4.22
C GLU A 352 -25.24 8.82 3.91
N LYS A 353 -25.42 8.48 2.62
CA LYS A 353 -26.18 7.28 2.21
C LYS A 353 -25.49 5.98 2.61
N CYS A 354 -24.18 5.87 2.37
CA CYS A 354 -23.43 4.65 2.75
C CYS A 354 -23.26 4.47 4.26
N ALA A 355 -23.22 5.55 5.05
CA ALA A 355 -23.13 5.48 6.51
C ALA A 355 -24.41 4.92 7.16
N VAL A 356 -25.58 5.29 6.64
CA VAL A 356 -26.88 4.83 7.17
C VAL A 356 -27.07 3.33 6.96
N ASP A 357 -26.63 2.77 5.82
CA ASP A 357 -26.72 1.33 5.55
C ASP A 357 -25.85 0.49 6.50
N LEU A 358 -24.66 0.98 6.88
CA LEU A 358 -23.77 0.27 7.81
C LEU A 358 -24.36 0.19 9.23
N VAL A 359 -24.92 1.29 9.74
CA VAL A 359 -25.55 1.33 11.07
C VAL A 359 -26.78 0.42 11.12
N ASN A 360 -27.59 0.41 10.05
CA ASN A 360 -28.75 -0.47 9.94
C ASN A 360 -28.36 -1.97 9.88
N GLN A 361 -27.22 -2.31 9.26
CA GLN A 361 -26.69 -3.69 9.29
C GLN A 361 -26.17 -4.09 10.67
N MET A 362 -25.51 -3.19 11.40
CA MET A 362 -25.06 -3.47 12.78
C MET A 362 -26.24 -3.74 13.72
N ALA A 363 -27.31 -2.94 13.65
CA ALA A 363 -28.52 -3.14 14.46
C ALA A 363 -29.16 -4.51 14.20
N ARG A 364 -29.37 -4.89 12.94
CA ARG A 364 -29.91 -6.21 12.57
C ARG A 364 -29.04 -7.37 13.06
N ASN A 365 -27.72 -7.22 13.05
CA ASN A 365 -26.80 -8.23 13.54
C ASN A 365 -26.80 -8.37 15.07
N GLU A 366 -27.11 -7.31 15.82
CA GLU A 366 -27.32 -7.41 17.27
C GLU A 366 -28.60 -8.14 17.63
N ASP A 367 -29.69 -7.89 16.91
CA ASP A 367 -30.98 -8.54 17.20
C ASP A 367 -30.90 -10.05 16.95
N ILE A 368 -30.27 -10.47 15.85
CA ILE A 368 -29.97 -11.89 15.56
C ILE A 368 -29.09 -12.53 16.66
N ARG A 369 -28.16 -11.78 17.26
CA ARG A 369 -27.36 -12.26 18.41
C ARG A 369 -28.20 -12.42 19.68
N LYS A 370 -29.13 -11.50 19.94
CA LYS A 370 -30.04 -11.54 21.10
C LYS A 370 -31.03 -12.71 21.00
N GLU A 371 -31.51 -13.04 19.80
CA GLU A 371 -32.35 -14.22 19.57
C GLU A 371 -31.59 -15.53 19.84
N LYS A 372 -30.41 -15.72 19.24
CA LYS A 372 -29.57 -16.91 19.49
C LYS A 372 -29.19 -17.09 20.96
N ALA A 373 -28.94 -16.00 21.68
CA ALA A 373 -28.67 -16.07 23.13
C ALA A 373 -29.87 -16.55 23.96
N ARG A 374 -31.11 -16.28 23.51
CA ARG A 374 -32.33 -16.78 24.16
C ARG A 374 -32.55 -18.27 23.89
N GLU A 375 -32.30 -18.73 22.67
CA GLU A 375 -32.40 -20.15 22.29
C GLU A 375 -31.46 -21.03 23.13
N VAL A 376 -30.19 -20.62 23.27
CA VAL A 376 -29.20 -21.34 24.10
C VAL A 376 -29.60 -21.37 25.58
N GLN A 377 -30.20 -20.29 26.12
CA GLN A 377 -30.71 -20.29 27.49
C GLN A 377 -31.93 -21.21 27.70
N GLN A 378 -32.72 -21.50 26.66
CA GLN A 378 -33.83 -22.45 26.74
C GLN A 378 -33.30 -23.89 26.80
N GLN A 379 -32.36 -24.24 25.92
CA GLN A 379 -31.72 -25.56 25.90
C GLN A 379 -31.05 -25.91 27.25
N LEU A 380 -30.30 -24.97 27.83
CA LEU A 380 -29.63 -25.19 29.13
C LEU A 380 -30.62 -25.42 30.30
N LYS A 381 -31.83 -24.85 30.22
CA LYS A 381 -32.89 -25.06 31.23
C LYS A 381 -33.52 -26.44 31.10
N GLU A 382 -33.70 -26.96 29.89
CA GLU A 382 -34.21 -28.31 29.66
C GLU A 382 -33.25 -29.39 30.16
N GLU A 383 -31.94 -29.23 29.96
CA GLU A 383 -30.92 -30.17 30.46
C GLU A 383 -30.88 -30.23 32.00
N LEU A 384 -30.96 -29.08 32.67
CA LEU A 384 -31.06 -29.02 34.13
C LEU A 384 -32.37 -29.66 34.64
N HIS A 385 -33.47 -29.51 33.89
CA HIS A 385 -34.74 -30.12 34.28
C HIS A 385 -34.70 -31.65 34.22
N ARG A 386 -33.97 -32.23 33.25
CA ARG A 386 -33.74 -33.69 33.16
C ARG A 386 -32.89 -34.22 34.32
N ARG A 387 -31.85 -33.50 34.73
CA ARG A 387 -31.02 -33.89 35.90
C ARG A 387 -31.78 -33.89 37.21
N ASN A 388 -32.70 -32.94 37.40
CA ASN A 388 -33.51 -32.84 38.61
C ASN A 388 -34.65 -33.87 38.71
N MET A 389 -34.94 -34.63 37.65
CA MET A 389 -35.99 -35.67 37.65
C MET A 389 -35.50 -37.07 38.07
N GLY A 390 -34.22 -37.24 38.41
CA GLY A 390 -33.77 -38.36 39.25
C GLY A 390 -33.69 -39.75 38.59
N GLU A 391 -33.45 -39.82 37.27
CA GLU A 391 -33.20 -41.09 36.58
C GLU A 391 -31.75 -41.60 36.79
N THR A 392 -31.44 -42.19 37.95
CA THR A 392 -30.39 -43.22 38.13
C THR A 392 -30.44 -43.87 39.53
N GLU A 393 -30.21 -45.18 39.61
CA GLU A 393 -30.46 -46.02 40.81
C GLU A 393 -29.22 -46.25 41.70
N GLN A 394 -29.41 -46.47 43.02
CA GLN A 394 -28.83 -47.62 43.76
C GLN A 394 -29.29 -47.75 45.24
N GLN A 395 -29.20 -48.99 45.76
CA GLN A 395 -29.60 -49.46 47.12
C GLN A 395 -28.45 -50.40 47.67
N ASP A 396 -28.48 -51.12 48.82
CA ASP A 396 -29.56 -51.47 49.75
C ASP A 396 -29.06 -51.98 51.14
N ARG A 397 -29.82 -51.65 52.20
CA ARG A 397 -30.20 -52.50 53.39
C ARG A 397 -29.27 -53.03 54.50
N TYR A 398 -29.96 -53.51 55.54
CA TYR A 398 -29.61 -53.82 56.94
C TYR A 398 -29.37 -55.32 57.23
N VAL A 399 -28.88 -55.66 58.44
CA VAL A 399 -28.90 -57.02 59.03
C VAL A 399 -29.25 -56.98 60.54
N VAL A 400 -29.99 -57.98 61.03
CA VAL A 400 -30.37 -58.21 62.45
C VAL A 400 -30.11 -59.68 62.83
N LYS A 401 -29.85 -59.99 64.12
CA LYS A 401 -29.71 -61.36 64.68
C LYS A 401 -30.52 -61.54 65.97
N ALA A 402 -30.80 -62.79 66.34
CA ALA A 402 -31.35 -63.22 67.63
C ALA A 402 -30.65 -64.50 68.14
N GLU A 403 -30.67 -64.75 69.45
CA GLU A 403 -30.04 -65.90 70.12
C GLU A 403 -31.06 -66.72 70.95
N ALA A 404 -30.71 -67.96 71.31
CA ALA A 404 -31.52 -68.87 72.11
C ALA A 404 -30.73 -69.48 73.28
N HIS A 405 -31.43 -69.91 74.35
CA HIS A 405 -30.85 -70.17 75.67
C HIS A 405 -30.32 -71.60 75.91
N ARG A 406 -29.64 -71.76 77.06
CA ARG A 406 -28.59 -72.74 77.35
C ARG A 406 -29.07 -74.04 78.04
N ALA A 407 -28.56 -75.18 77.55
CA ALA A 407 -28.48 -76.51 78.19
C ALA A 407 -29.79 -77.30 78.43
N GLY A 408 -30.33 -77.90 77.36
CA GLY A 408 -31.34 -78.97 77.46
C GLY A 408 -30.73 -80.37 77.33
N PHE A 409 -30.56 -81.07 78.46
CA PHE A 409 -30.16 -82.48 78.51
C PHE A 409 -31.19 -83.28 79.32
N MET A 410 -31.53 -84.49 78.87
CA MET A 410 -32.66 -85.27 79.42
C MET A 410 -32.23 -86.50 80.26
N ASN A 411 -30.97 -86.93 80.19
CA ASN A 411 -30.50 -88.16 80.85
C ASN A 411 -29.40 -87.92 81.90
N ASN A 412 -29.49 -88.65 83.03
CA ASN A 412 -28.54 -88.55 84.14
C ASN A 412 -27.13 -89.11 83.83
N GLU A 413 -27.00 -90.01 82.84
CA GLU A 413 -25.72 -90.56 82.42
C GLU A 413 -24.95 -89.56 81.53
N GLU A 414 -25.65 -88.89 80.61
CA GLU A 414 -25.12 -87.76 79.83
C GLU A 414 -24.64 -86.63 80.76
N ALA A 415 -25.41 -86.31 81.80
CA ALA A 415 -25.02 -85.30 82.79
C ALA A 415 -23.73 -85.68 83.55
N ARG A 416 -23.52 -86.97 83.86
CA ARG A 416 -22.29 -87.47 84.52
C ARG A 416 -21.09 -87.52 83.56
N ALA A 417 -21.28 -87.92 82.31
CA ALA A 417 -20.25 -87.87 81.29
C ALA A 417 -19.80 -86.42 81.03
N TYR A 418 -20.77 -85.50 80.90
CA TYR A 418 -20.51 -84.07 80.80
C TYR A 418 -19.81 -83.51 82.04
N GLN A 419 -20.17 -83.91 83.26
CA GLN A 419 -19.45 -83.50 84.47
C GLN A 419 -17.99 -83.97 84.50
N LEU A 420 -17.69 -85.21 84.08
CA LEU A 420 -16.32 -85.72 84.01
C LEU A 420 -15.50 -85.03 82.92
N GLU A 421 -16.12 -84.65 81.80
CA GLU A 421 -15.48 -83.82 80.78
C GLU A 421 -15.24 -82.40 81.30
N MET A 422 -16.23 -81.79 81.96
CA MET A 422 -16.14 -80.46 82.59
C MET A 422 -15.17 -80.40 83.79
N GLN A 423 -14.77 -81.52 84.39
CA GLN A 423 -13.67 -81.55 85.37
C GLN A 423 -12.30 -81.46 84.71
N LYS A 424 -12.12 -81.99 83.49
CA LYS A 424 -10.86 -81.94 82.72
C LYS A 424 -10.77 -80.71 81.81
N HIS A 425 -11.90 -80.13 81.43
CA HIS A 425 -12.01 -78.95 80.58
C HIS A 425 -11.24 -77.72 81.09
N PRO A 426 -11.18 -77.39 82.40
CA PRO A 426 -10.45 -76.22 82.89
C PRO A 426 -8.94 -76.34 82.71
N GLU A 427 -8.38 -77.55 82.78
CA GLU A 427 -6.95 -77.78 82.54
C GLU A 427 -6.62 -77.72 81.05
N LYS A 428 -7.46 -78.31 80.19
CA LYS A 428 -7.37 -78.16 78.73
C LYS A 428 -7.40 -76.69 78.32
N VAL A 429 -8.42 -75.94 78.76
CA VAL A 429 -8.55 -74.51 78.47
C VAL A 429 -7.37 -73.70 79.01
N ARG A 430 -6.81 -74.02 80.18
CA ARG A 430 -5.59 -73.36 80.68
C ARG A 430 -4.36 -73.65 79.82
N MET A 431 -4.23 -74.85 79.27
CA MET A 431 -3.14 -75.20 78.35
C MET A 431 -3.31 -74.56 76.98
N GLU A 432 -4.55 -74.54 76.45
CA GLU A 432 -4.92 -73.85 75.22
C GLU A 432 -4.69 -72.32 75.35
N GLN A 433 -5.18 -71.68 76.41
CA GLN A 433 -4.94 -70.26 76.70
C GLN A 433 -3.45 -69.92 76.85
N ARG A 434 -2.63 -70.83 77.42
CA ARG A 434 -1.17 -70.64 77.49
C ARG A 434 -0.52 -70.75 76.11
N ALA A 435 -0.93 -71.72 75.30
CA ALA A 435 -0.45 -71.87 73.92
C ALA A 435 -0.86 -70.66 73.05
N GLU A 436 -2.10 -70.19 73.16
CA GLU A 436 -2.59 -68.98 72.49
C GLU A 436 -1.84 -67.73 72.97
N ALA A 437 -1.65 -67.56 74.28
CA ALA A 437 -0.88 -66.43 74.82
C ALA A 437 0.60 -66.45 74.36
N GLU A 438 1.21 -67.63 74.23
CA GLU A 438 2.55 -67.76 73.62
C GLU A 438 2.56 -67.43 72.13
N ARG A 439 1.55 -67.88 71.36
CA ARG A 439 1.42 -67.53 69.94
C ARG A 439 1.23 -66.03 69.76
N LEU A 440 0.30 -65.42 70.50
CA LEU A 440 0.07 -63.97 70.48
C LEU A 440 1.32 -63.16 70.89
N ARG A 441 2.14 -63.66 71.83
CA ARG A 441 3.44 -63.03 72.16
C ARG A 441 4.46 -63.13 71.02
N ARG A 442 4.52 -64.25 70.31
CA ARG A 442 5.39 -64.42 69.13
C ARG A 442 4.92 -63.53 67.98
N GLU A 443 3.61 -63.49 67.72
CA GLU A 443 2.98 -62.64 66.71
C GLU A 443 3.17 -61.15 67.03
N ALA A 444 2.99 -60.72 68.28
CA ALA A 444 3.31 -59.35 68.72
C ALA A 444 4.79 -59.01 68.57
N GLY A 445 5.70 -59.96 68.82
CA GLY A 445 7.13 -59.79 68.58
C GLY A 445 7.45 -59.57 67.09
N ILE A 446 6.82 -60.34 66.20
CA ILE A 446 6.95 -60.20 64.74
C ILE A 446 6.36 -58.85 64.26
N LEU A 447 5.19 -58.45 64.77
CA LEU A 447 4.62 -57.13 64.46
C LEU A 447 5.52 -55.99 64.95
N GLN A 448 6.16 -56.13 66.11
CA GLN A 448 7.09 -55.13 66.62
C GLN A 448 8.38 -55.03 65.78
N THR A 449 8.90 -56.13 65.22
CA THR A 449 10.03 -56.07 64.29
C THR A 449 9.61 -55.47 62.95
N ILE A 450 8.43 -55.81 62.41
CA ILE A 450 7.87 -55.20 61.19
C ILE A 450 7.71 -53.68 61.37
N HIS A 451 7.15 -53.21 62.48
CA HIS A 451 7.03 -51.76 62.72
C HIS A 451 8.37 -51.05 62.88
N ARG A 452 9.39 -51.72 63.43
CA ARG A 452 10.77 -51.16 63.47
C ARG A 452 11.37 -51.06 62.07
N LEU A 453 11.15 -52.05 61.21
CA LEU A 453 11.59 -52.01 59.80
C LEU A 453 10.87 -50.91 59.02
N GLN A 454 9.55 -50.83 59.11
CA GLN A 454 8.75 -49.75 58.50
C GLN A 454 9.18 -48.35 58.98
N ALA A 455 9.53 -48.19 60.26
CA ALA A 455 10.03 -46.92 60.79
C ALA A 455 11.44 -46.59 60.30
N ALA A 456 12.28 -47.59 60.02
CA ALA A 456 13.59 -47.41 59.39
C ALA A 456 13.45 -47.04 57.90
N GLU A 457 12.60 -47.75 57.15
CA GLU A 457 12.28 -47.46 55.75
C GLU A 457 11.72 -46.05 55.56
N ARG A 458 10.81 -45.59 56.44
CA ARG A 458 10.30 -44.21 56.41
C ARG A 458 11.42 -43.19 56.60
N LYS A 459 12.28 -43.39 57.59
CA LYS A 459 13.45 -42.49 57.82
C LYS A 459 14.46 -42.53 56.68
N GLU A 460 14.59 -43.64 55.97
CA GLU A 460 15.44 -43.73 54.79
C GLU A 460 14.81 -43.00 53.60
N ASN A 461 13.51 -43.18 53.37
CA ASN A 461 12.77 -42.47 52.32
C ASN A 461 12.74 -40.95 52.58
N GLU A 462 12.47 -40.49 53.80
CA GLU A 462 12.58 -39.07 54.19
C GLU A 462 13.96 -38.50 53.87
N ARG A 463 15.04 -39.24 54.11
CA ARG A 463 16.41 -38.82 53.75
C ARG A 463 16.64 -38.78 52.24
N ARG A 464 16.09 -39.73 51.49
CA ARG A 464 16.16 -39.75 50.02
C ARG A 464 15.36 -38.60 49.40
N GLU A 465 14.16 -38.32 49.91
CA GLU A 465 13.31 -37.20 49.49
C GLU A 465 13.98 -35.85 49.78
N VAL A 466 14.60 -35.67 50.95
CA VAL A 466 15.40 -34.46 51.26
C VAL A 466 16.62 -34.33 50.35
N ALA A 467 17.31 -35.44 50.03
CA ALA A 467 18.44 -35.41 49.10
C ALA A 467 17.99 -35.02 47.67
N LEU A 468 16.92 -35.64 47.18
CA LEU A 468 16.32 -35.32 45.88
C LEU A 468 15.85 -33.86 45.84
N GLY A 469 15.20 -33.34 46.88
CA GLY A 469 14.79 -31.93 46.94
C GLY A 469 15.96 -30.94 46.90
N VAL A 470 17.13 -31.30 47.45
CA VAL A 470 18.35 -30.48 47.33
C VAL A 470 18.95 -30.58 45.93
N GLU A 471 18.91 -31.75 45.28
CA GLU A 471 19.35 -31.92 43.89
C GLU A 471 18.43 -31.17 42.92
N GLU A 472 17.11 -31.26 43.09
CA GLU A 472 16.12 -30.49 42.32
C GLU A 472 16.33 -28.98 42.47
N GLN A 473 16.58 -28.48 43.68
CA GLN A 473 16.89 -27.07 43.91
C GLN A 473 18.18 -26.63 43.18
N ARG A 474 19.23 -27.46 43.20
CA ARG A 474 20.47 -27.20 42.45
C ARG A 474 20.22 -27.18 40.94
N MET A 475 19.49 -28.15 40.41
CA MET A 475 19.12 -28.21 38.99
C MET A 475 18.29 -26.99 38.56
N VAL A 476 17.38 -26.51 39.41
CA VAL A 476 16.60 -25.29 39.16
C VAL A 476 17.49 -24.03 39.21
N GLU A 477 18.43 -23.94 40.15
CA GLU A 477 19.40 -22.85 40.20
C GLU A 477 20.35 -22.84 38.99
N GLU A 478 20.83 -24.00 38.56
CA GLU A 478 21.69 -24.17 37.39
C GLU A 478 20.94 -23.81 36.10
N ALA A 479 19.72 -24.32 35.92
CA ALA A 479 18.85 -23.93 34.82
C ALA A 479 18.54 -22.42 34.81
N ALA A 480 18.35 -21.80 35.98
CA ALA A 480 18.14 -20.36 36.09
C ALA A 480 19.42 -19.52 35.83
N LYS A 481 20.62 -20.07 36.07
CA LYS A 481 21.90 -19.45 35.68
C LYS A 481 22.09 -19.55 34.17
N GLU A 482 21.90 -20.74 33.59
CA GLU A 482 21.95 -20.94 32.14
C GLU A 482 20.96 -20.06 31.38
N ASP A 483 19.71 -19.94 31.86
CA ASP A 483 18.70 -19.05 31.24
C ASP A 483 19.16 -17.58 31.26
N ARG A 484 19.76 -17.10 32.36
CA ARG A 484 20.33 -15.74 32.43
C ARG A 484 21.52 -15.54 31.50
N GLU A 485 22.38 -16.55 31.35
CA GLU A 485 23.53 -16.49 30.44
C GLU A 485 23.09 -16.48 28.97
N ARG A 486 22.18 -17.39 28.59
CA ARG A 486 21.53 -17.42 27.27
C ARG A 486 20.79 -16.11 27.02
N TYR A 487 20.11 -15.55 28.02
CA TYR A 487 19.42 -14.27 27.92
C TYR A 487 20.40 -13.10 27.73
N ARG A 488 21.52 -13.05 28.46
CA ARG A 488 22.58 -12.04 28.23
C ARG A 488 23.16 -12.11 26.82
N ALA A 489 23.47 -13.32 26.33
CA ALA A 489 23.94 -13.51 24.96
C ALA A 489 22.88 -13.09 23.93
N TYR A 490 21.61 -13.39 24.18
CA TYR A 490 20.49 -12.92 23.36
C TYR A 490 20.40 -11.39 23.35
N VAL A 491 20.39 -10.73 24.51
CA VAL A 491 20.39 -9.26 24.61
C VAL A 491 21.55 -8.66 23.82
N GLU A 492 22.77 -9.18 23.99
CA GLU A 492 23.93 -8.68 23.24
C GLU A 492 23.78 -8.86 21.72
N SER A 493 23.20 -9.97 21.26
CA SER A 493 22.92 -10.18 19.82
C SER A 493 21.85 -9.26 19.24
N GLN A 494 20.98 -8.68 20.07
CA GLN A 494 19.93 -7.74 19.65
C GLN A 494 20.40 -6.27 19.66
N LEU A 495 21.55 -5.96 20.27
CA LEU A 495 22.08 -4.60 20.33
C LEU A 495 22.98 -4.33 19.13
N PRO A 496 22.78 -3.23 18.35
CA PRO A 496 23.66 -2.87 17.25
C PRO A 496 25.12 -2.71 17.71
N SER A 497 26.07 -3.13 16.88
CA SER A 497 27.50 -3.05 17.20
C SER A 497 28.00 -1.60 17.27
N ASP A 498 27.41 -0.74 16.43
CA ASP A 498 27.56 0.70 16.30
C ASP A 498 26.57 1.53 17.15
N MET A 499 25.91 0.91 18.13
CA MET A 499 25.07 1.60 19.12
C MET A 499 25.95 2.40 20.11
N ASN A 500 25.42 3.52 20.63
CA ASN A 500 26.10 4.34 21.63
C ASN A 500 26.62 3.48 22.82
N PRO A 501 27.94 3.51 23.13
CA PRO A 501 28.53 2.66 24.16
C PRO A 501 27.91 2.80 25.55
N TYR A 502 27.38 3.99 25.89
CA TYR A 502 26.68 4.21 27.15
C TYR A 502 25.35 3.45 27.20
N LEU A 503 24.57 3.51 26.12
CA LEU A 503 23.30 2.77 26.01
C LEU A 503 23.55 1.26 25.99
N ARG A 504 24.63 0.79 25.34
CA ARG A 504 24.99 -0.63 25.31
C ARG A 504 25.32 -1.15 26.72
N ARG A 505 26.09 -0.39 27.50
CA ARG A 505 26.32 -0.72 28.93
C ARG A 505 25.01 -0.70 29.72
N LYS A 506 24.18 0.33 29.56
CA LYS A 506 22.90 0.47 30.30
C LYS A 506 21.91 -0.66 30.00
N ALA A 507 21.83 -1.11 28.75
CA ALA A 507 21.02 -2.24 28.32
C ALA A 507 21.50 -3.58 28.91
N MET A 508 22.81 -3.75 29.13
CA MET A 508 23.36 -4.94 29.80
C MET A 508 23.23 -4.87 31.33
N GLU A 509 23.34 -3.68 31.94
CA GLU A 509 23.17 -3.46 33.38
C GLU A 509 21.73 -3.72 33.86
N LEU A 510 20.72 -3.28 33.10
CA LEU A 510 19.31 -3.39 33.49
C LEU A 510 18.67 -4.77 33.20
N ASN A 511 19.45 -5.68 32.62
CA ASN A 511 19.03 -7.02 32.20
C ASN A 511 19.94 -8.13 32.79
N ALA A 512 20.81 -7.75 33.74
CA ALA A 512 21.62 -8.64 34.58
C ALA A 512 20.89 -8.98 35.89
#